data_AF-A0A2W4M831-F1
#
_entry.id   AF-A0A2W4M831-F1
#
_cell.length_a   1.000
_cell.length_b   1.000
_cell.length_c   1.000
_cell.angle_alpha   90.00
_cell.angle_beta   90.00
_cell.angle_gamma   90.00
#
_symmetry.space_group_name_H-M   'P 1'
#
loop_
_entity.id
_entity.type
_entity.pdbx_description
1 polymer ?
#
loop_
_entity_poly.entity_id
_entity_poly.type
_entity_poly.pdbx_seq_one_letter_code
_entity_poly.pdbx_strand_id
1 'polypeptide(L)'
;MRALLPALIALPVALIASADGNRSTRSPFGSADLAQLNFARVAYESEGGMGEAYYAFDGRLWARWETDFPEGDQNFNKRVAQLTRIHVNTAVTTRRLDAPDLGDFPILYMVDPGWMVLSDEEIAGLRRYLASGGFLWVDDFWGDAEWQQFAEVMRRVMPGREWRVLTPPHPIFSTVYEMQEMPQIPAEPIAYPQGPTAEPAGMHRYLL
;
A
#
# COMPACT_ATOMS: atom_id res chain seq x y z
N MET A 1 12.28 -48.72 -34.95
CA MET A 1 12.72 -47.31 -34.86
C MET A 1 12.16 -46.73 -33.57
N ARG A 2 13.03 -46.21 -32.70
CA ARG A 2 12.71 -45.74 -31.34
C ARG A 2 12.04 -44.36 -31.39
N ALA A 3 11.13 -44.16 -30.44
CA ALA A 3 10.22 -43.03 -30.25
C ALA A 3 10.92 -41.73 -29.84
N LEU A 4 10.24 -40.59 -30.08
CA LEU A 4 10.42 -39.35 -29.32
C LEU A 4 9.04 -38.67 -29.13
N LEU A 5 8.55 -38.70 -27.90
CA LEU A 5 7.42 -37.93 -27.37
C LEU A 5 7.99 -36.59 -26.87
N PRO A 6 7.40 -35.41 -27.15
CA PRO A 6 7.90 -34.16 -26.58
C PRO A 6 7.48 -34.08 -25.11
N ALA A 7 8.46 -33.97 -24.21
CA ALA A 7 8.25 -33.74 -22.80
C ALA A 7 7.79 -32.29 -22.56
N LEU A 8 6.62 -32.13 -21.95
CA LEU A 8 6.21 -30.88 -21.31
C LEU A 8 7.11 -30.66 -20.08
N ILE A 9 7.93 -29.62 -20.09
CA ILE A 9 8.66 -29.17 -18.90
C ILE A 9 7.80 -28.10 -18.23
N ALA A 10 7.08 -28.49 -17.18
CA ALA A 10 6.51 -27.55 -16.22
C ALA A 10 7.64 -27.05 -15.32
N LEU A 11 8.03 -25.78 -15.46
CA LEU A 11 8.96 -25.11 -14.55
C LEU A 11 8.16 -24.56 -13.36
N PRO A 12 8.45 -24.98 -12.11
CA PRO A 12 7.94 -24.27 -10.95
C PRO A 12 8.71 -22.96 -10.82
N VAL A 13 8.02 -21.82 -10.93
CA VAL A 13 8.61 -20.53 -10.58
C VAL A 13 8.81 -20.53 -9.06
N ALA A 14 10.04 -20.82 -8.67
CA ALA A 14 10.49 -20.79 -7.29
C ALA A 14 10.55 -19.35 -6.77
N LEU A 15 10.12 -19.21 -5.52
CA LEU A 15 10.24 -18.07 -4.63
C LEU A 15 11.61 -17.38 -4.78
N ILE A 16 11.63 -16.14 -5.28
CA ILE A 16 12.82 -15.29 -5.27
C ILE A 16 12.88 -14.60 -3.91
N ALA A 17 13.59 -15.22 -2.96
CA ALA A 17 14.07 -14.51 -1.78
C ALA A 17 15.32 -13.72 -2.19
N SER A 18 15.20 -12.39 -2.35
CA SER A 18 16.37 -11.53 -2.51
C SER A 18 17.14 -11.48 -1.19
N ALA A 19 18.39 -11.93 -1.23
CA ALA A 19 19.30 -11.94 -0.09
C ALA A 19 20.14 -10.66 -0.12
N ASP A 20 19.76 -9.66 0.68
CA ASP A 20 20.66 -8.59 1.09
C ASP A 20 21.14 -8.84 2.52
N GLY A 21 22.44 -9.11 2.63
CA GLY A 21 23.15 -9.32 3.88
C GLY A 21 23.17 -8.04 4.72
N ASN A 22 22.81 -8.19 6.00
CA ASN A 22 22.85 -7.18 7.06
C ASN A 22 21.59 -6.32 7.29
N ARG A 23 20.40 -6.92 7.22
CA ARG A 23 19.22 -6.44 7.96
C ARG A 23 18.87 -7.43 9.05
N SER A 24 18.70 -6.93 10.27
CA SER A 24 18.23 -7.70 11.43
C SER A 24 17.09 -8.64 11.03
N THR A 25 17.21 -9.92 11.37
CA THR A 25 16.24 -10.99 11.12
C THR A 25 14.92 -10.76 11.86
N ARG A 26 14.15 -9.75 11.45
CA ARG A 26 12.72 -9.65 11.75
C ARG A 26 12.00 -10.29 10.57
N SER A 27 11.20 -11.32 10.86
CA SER A 27 10.24 -11.84 9.90
C SER A 27 9.47 -10.67 9.28
N PRO A 28 9.28 -10.59 7.96
CA PRO A 28 8.42 -9.56 7.36
C PRO A 28 6.99 -9.63 7.92
N PHE A 29 6.61 -10.78 8.48
CA PHE A 29 5.37 -11.02 9.21
C PHE A 29 5.52 -10.82 10.74
N GLY A 30 6.30 -9.82 11.18
CA GLY A 30 6.50 -9.55 12.60
C GLY A 30 5.17 -9.52 13.38
N SER A 31 5.13 -10.09 14.59
CA SER A 31 3.95 -10.05 15.45
C SER A 31 3.73 -8.63 15.98
N ALA A 32 2.47 -8.19 16.09
CA ALA A 32 2.12 -6.92 16.70
C ALA A 32 2.56 -6.87 18.17
N ASP A 33 3.07 -5.72 18.62
CA ASP A 33 3.20 -5.41 20.05
C ASP A 33 1.95 -4.64 20.46
N LEU A 34 0.99 -5.33 21.09
CA LEU A 34 -0.31 -4.75 21.44
C LEU A 34 -0.23 -3.61 22.48
N ALA A 35 0.92 -3.38 23.11
CA ALA A 35 1.14 -2.22 23.97
C ALA A 35 1.47 -0.93 23.17
N GLN A 36 1.65 -1.04 21.85
CA GLN A 36 2.04 0.04 20.96
C GLN A 36 1.05 0.17 19.79
N LEU A 37 1.03 1.34 19.15
CA LEU A 37 0.34 1.52 17.88
C LEU A 37 1.11 0.77 16.79
N ASN A 38 0.46 -0.21 16.16
CA ASN A 38 1.03 -1.01 15.07
C ASN A 38 0.43 -0.56 13.73
N PHE A 39 1.31 -0.35 12.76
CA PHE A 39 0.97 -0.14 11.37
C PHE A 39 1.31 -1.41 10.58
N ALA A 40 0.46 -1.78 9.64
CA ALA A 40 0.78 -2.84 8.69
C ALA A 40 0.60 -2.37 7.25
N ARG A 41 1.64 -2.60 6.46
CA ARG A 41 1.59 -2.53 5.00
C ARG A 41 0.75 -3.68 4.47
N VAL A 42 -0.25 -3.37 3.63
CA VAL A 42 -1.01 -4.40 2.94
C VAL A 42 -0.21 -4.89 1.75
N ALA A 43 0.05 -6.21 1.71
CA ALA A 43 0.56 -6.88 0.53
C ALA A 43 -0.62 -7.49 -0.24
N TYR A 44 -0.70 -7.21 -1.54
CA TYR A 44 -1.76 -7.68 -2.44
C TYR A 44 -1.16 -8.12 -3.78
N GLU A 45 -1.93 -8.86 -4.56
CA GLU A 45 -1.56 -9.21 -5.94
C GLU A 45 -1.98 -8.12 -6.90
N SER A 46 -1.30 -7.99 -8.04
CA SER A 46 -1.68 -7.06 -9.10
C SER A 46 -1.93 -7.78 -10.42
N GLU A 47 -2.83 -7.22 -11.23
CA GLU A 47 -3.05 -7.65 -12.61
C GLU A 47 -2.28 -6.80 -13.61
N GLY A 48 -1.99 -7.38 -14.78
CA GLY A 48 -1.24 -6.72 -15.85
C GLY A 48 0.22 -7.15 -15.95
N GLY A 49 0.97 -6.42 -16.78
CA GLY A 49 2.39 -6.67 -17.07
C GLY A 49 3.34 -5.62 -16.51
N MET A 50 4.44 -5.41 -17.24
CA MET A 50 5.45 -4.41 -16.90
C MET A 50 4.86 -2.99 -17.02
N GLY A 51 4.99 -2.20 -15.96
CA GLY A 51 4.35 -0.88 -15.85
C GLY A 51 2.90 -0.94 -15.36
N GLU A 52 2.37 -2.12 -15.06
CA GLU A 52 1.01 -2.33 -14.54
C GLU A 52 1.09 -3.13 -13.24
N ALA A 53 1.34 -4.45 -13.28
CA ALA A 53 1.46 -5.29 -12.08
C ALA A 53 2.81 -5.16 -11.36
N TYR A 54 3.86 -4.82 -12.12
CA TYR A 54 5.22 -4.71 -11.61
C TYR A 54 6.03 -3.72 -12.42
N TYR A 55 7.11 -3.20 -11.83
CA TYR A 55 8.02 -2.26 -12.49
C TYR A 55 9.48 -2.61 -12.18
N ALA A 56 10.42 -2.19 -13.03
CA ALA A 56 11.85 -2.32 -12.74
C ALA A 56 12.41 -1.00 -12.22
N PHE A 57 13.07 -1.07 -11.07
CA PHE A 57 13.79 0.04 -10.48
C PHE A 57 15.00 -0.51 -9.71
N ASP A 58 16.12 0.21 -9.75
CA ASP A 58 17.38 -0.19 -9.11
C ASP A 58 17.83 -1.64 -9.41
N GLY A 59 17.67 -2.05 -10.67
CA GLY A 59 18.05 -3.39 -11.13
C GLY A 59 17.18 -4.54 -10.63
N ARG A 60 16.08 -4.25 -9.93
CA ARG A 60 15.12 -5.22 -9.39
C ARG A 60 13.72 -5.02 -9.99
N LEU A 61 12.96 -6.11 -10.09
CA LEU A 61 11.51 -6.06 -10.31
C LEU A 61 10.77 -5.92 -8.97
N TRP A 62 9.88 -4.95 -8.92
CA TRP A 62 9.07 -4.57 -7.76
C TRP A 62 7.60 -4.85 -8.04
N ALA A 63 6.89 -5.42 -7.08
CA ALA A 63 5.44 -5.44 -7.11
C ALA A 63 4.89 -4.07 -6.71
N ARG A 64 3.67 -3.72 -7.17
CA ARG A 64 3.05 -2.42 -6.89
C ARG A 64 2.90 -2.11 -5.39
N TRP A 65 2.48 -3.10 -4.59
CA TRP A 65 2.34 -2.89 -3.15
C TRP A 65 3.67 -2.55 -2.43
N GLU A 66 4.81 -2.86 -3.07
CA GLU A 66 6.16 -2.56 -2.57
C GLU A 66 6.60 -1.12 -2.85
N THR A 67 5.78 -0.27 -3.48
CA THR A 67 6.08 1.14 -3.69
C THR A 67 6.46 1.81 -2.36
N ASP A 68 7.65 2.43 -2.36
CA ASP A 68 8.36 3.04 -1.22
C ASP A 68 8.70 2.11 -0.04
N PHE A 69 8.47 0.80 -0.16
CA PHE A 69 8.67 -0.14 0.93
C PHE A 69 10.12 -0.67 0.97
N PRO A 70 10.74 -0.85 2.16
CA PRO A 70 10.22 -0.52 3.50
C PRO A 70 10.53 0.90 4.00
N GLU A 71 11.34 1.68 3.29
CA GLU A 71 11.89 2.94 3.79
C GLU A 71 10.81 3.99 4.09
N GLY A 72 9.74 4.06 3.30
CA GLY A 72 8.57 4.89 3.52
C GLY A 72 7.89 4.59 4.85
N ASP A 73 7.57 3.31 5.10
CA ASP A 73 6.93 2.84 6.33
C ASP A 73 7.82 3.08 7.56
N GLN A 74 9.13 2.83 7.44
CA GLN A 74 10.10 3.12 8.51
C GLN A 74 10.11 4.59 8.87
N ASN A 75 10.17 5.46 7.85
CA ASN A 75 10.17 6.90 8.05
C ASN A 75 8.86 7.36 8.66
N PHE A 76 7.72 6.90 8.17
CA PHE A 76 6.42 7.25 8.71
C PHE A 76 6.29 6.87 10.19
N ASN A 77 6.55 5.60 10.54
CA ASN A 77 6.45 5.14 11.94
C ASN A 77 7.40 5.92 12.86
N LYS A 78 8.61 6.20 12.39
CA LYS A 78 9.59 7.02 13.13
C LYS A 78 9.09 8.44 13.33
N ARG A 79 8.49 9.08 12.32
CA ARG A 79 7.98 10.46 12.44
C ARG A 79 6.76 10.55 13.34
N VAL A 80 5.84 9.60 13.31
CA VAL A 80 4.72 9.56 14.26
C VAL A 80 5.25 9.48 15.70
N ALA A 81 6.23 8.63 15.96
CA ALA A 81 6.87 8.51 17.28
C ALA A 81 7.60 9.79 17.72
N GLN A 82 8.18 10.56 16.79
CA GLN A 82 8.91 11.79 17.09
C GLN A 82 8.01 13.02 17.26
N LEU A 83 6.93 13.10 16.50
CA LEU A 83 6.06 14.28 16.42
C LEU A 83 4.85 14.18 17.35
N THR A 84 4.60 13.00 17.94
CA THR A 84 3.49 12.76 18.86
C THR A 84 3.97 12.11 20.16
N ARG A 85 3.07 11.96 21.14
CA ARG A 85 3.33 11.16 22.35
C ARG A 85 2.82 9.72 22.23
N ILE A 86 2.44 9.29 21.04
CA ILE A 86 1.95 7.94 20.80
C ILE A 86 3.13 6.97 20.88
N HIS A 87 2.95 5.88 21.60
CA HIS A 87 3.91 4.79 21.61
C HIS A 87 3.70 3.98 20.33
N VAL A 88 4.63 4.08 19.39
CA VAL A 88 4.51 3.46 18.05
C VAL A 88 5.52 2.34 17.93
N ASN A 89 5.05 1.20 17.41
CA ASN A 89 5.96 0.15 16.97
C ASN A 89 6.64 0.59 15.68
N THR A 90 7.93 0.89 15.77
CA THR A 90 8.73 1.33 14.61
C THR A 90 9.14 0.19 13.69
N ALA A 91 8.83 -1.06 14.04
CA ALA A 91 9.04 -2.20 13.16
C ALA A 91 8.07 -2.12 11.97
N VAL A 92 8.61 -2.28 10.76
CA VAL A 92 7.79 -2.46 9.56
C VAL A 92 7.24 -3.87 9.53
N THR A 93 5.96 -3.97 9.21
CA THR A 93 5.21 -5.22 9.18
C THR A 93 4.32 -5.25 7.95
N THR A 94 4.24 -6.40 7.28
CA THR A 94 3.31 -6.62 6.15
C THR A 94 2.21 -7.61 6.53
N ARG A 95 1.01 -7.44 5.96
CA ARG A 95 -0.10 -8.38 6.08
C ARG A 95 -0.89 -8.50 4.78
N ARG A 96 -1.37 -9.70 4.49
CA ARG A 96 -2.43 -9.90 3.48
C ARG A 96 -3.80 -9.62 4.11
N LEU A 97 -4.81 -9.37 3.29
CA LEU A 97 -6.14 -8.99 3.78
C LEU A 97 -6.98 -10.16 4.31
N ASP A 98 -6.50 -11.39 4.18
CA ASP A 98 -7.10 -12.60 4.74
C ASP A 98 -6.42 -13.06 6.06
N ALA A 99 -5.41 -12.33 6.53
CA ALA A 99 -4.68 -12.70 7.74
C ALA A 99 -5.61 -12.73 8.97
N PRO A 100 -5.48 -13.73 9.85
CA PRO A 100 -6.33 -13.87 11.03
C PRO A 100 -6.05 -12.79 12.10
N ASP A 101 -4.87 -12.17 12.07
CA ASP A 101 -4.39 -11.19 13.03
C ASP A 101 -4.56 -9.74 12.55
N LEU A 102 -5.34 -9.48 11.51
CA LEU A 102 -5.60 -8.11 11.03
C LEU A 102 -6.12 -7.17 12.12
N GLY A 103 -6.85 -7.70 13.11
CA GLY A 103 -7.37 -6.93 14.25
C GLY A 103 -6.29 -6.36 15.17
N ASP A 104 -5.06 -6.89 15.10
CA ASP A 104 -3.93 -6.42 15.91
C ASP A 104 -3.28 -5.14 15.32
N PHE A 105 -3.69 -4.75 14.10
CA PHE A 105 -3.18 -3.59 13.36
C PHE A 105 -4.32 -2.59 13.15
N PRO A 106 -4.53 -1.61 14.05
CA PRO A 106 -5.64 -0.66 13.95
C PRO A 106 -5.55 0.25 12.71
N ILE A 107 -4.39 0.31 12.06
CA ILE A 107 -4.16 1.06 10.82
C ILE A 107 -3.48 0.14 9.80
N LEU A 108 -4.17 -0.10 8.69
CA LEU A 108 -3.60 -0.70 7.49
C LEU A 108 -3.22 0.41 6.50
N TYR A 109 -2.09 0.23 5.83
CA TYR A 109 -1.59 1.14 4.81
C TYR A 109 -1.41 0.42 3.47
N MET A 110 -1.93 1.00 2.41
CA MET A 110 -1.88 0.46 1.05
C MET A 110 -1.38 1.57 0.11
N VAL A 111 -0.43 1.25 -0.76
CA VAL A 111 0.14 2.22 -1.71
C VAL A 111 0.10 1.61 -3.09
N ASP A 112 -0.20 2.41 -4.10
CA ASP A 112 -0.23 2.03 -5.52
C ASP A 112 -1.25 0.91 -5.84
N PRO A 113 -2.50 1.00 -5.35
CA PRO A 113 -3.49 -0.07 -5.47
C PRO A 113 -4.16 -0.10 -6.85
N GLY A 114 -3.76 0.74 -7.80
CA GLY A 114 -4.46 0.97 -9.07
C GLY A 114 -4.64 -0.27 -9.94
N TRP A 115 -3.83 -1.28 -9.70
CA TRP A 115 -3.84 -2.58 -10.39
C TRP A 115 -4.12 -3.75 -9.46
N MET A 116 -4.63 -3.48 -8.24
CA MET A 116 -4.81 -4.48 -7.20
C MET A 116 -5.88 -5.52 -7.55
N VAL A 117 -5.58 -6.78 -7.33
CA VAL A 117 -6.52 -7.90 -7.35
C VAL A 117 -6.62 -8.52 -5.97
N LEU A 118 -7.86 -8.66 -5.50
CA LEU A 118 -8.16 -9.32 -4.23
C LEU A 118 -8.95 -10.60 -4.45
N SER A 119 -8.58 -11.65 -3.72
CA SER A 119 -9.37 -12.87 -3.62
C SER A 119 -10.68 -12.63 -2.86
N ASP A 120 -11.61 -13.60 -2.93
CA ASP A 120 -12.86 -13.51 -2.17
C ASP A 120 -12.61 -13.55 -0.65
N GLU A 121 -11.58 -14.27 -0.20
CA GLU A 121 -11.13 -14.31 1.20
C GLU A 121 -10.58 -12.96 1.65
N GLU A 122 -9.79 -12.30 0.82
CA GLU A 122 -9.22 -10.98 1.08
C GLU A 122 -10.28 -9.88 1.11
N ILE A 123 -11.25 -9.93 0.20
CA ILE A 123 -12.42 -9.04 0.21
C ILE A 123 -13.22 -9.24 1.50
N ALA A 124 -13.47 -10.49 1.89
CA ALA A 124 -14.19 -10.81 3.10
C ALA A 124 -13.42 -10.35 4.35
N GLY A 125 -12.10 -10.50 4.36
CA GLY A 125 -11.23 -10.07 5.45
C GLY A 125 -11.17 -8.56 5.60
N LEU A 126 -10.95 -7.81 4.52
CA LEU A 126 -10.98 -6.35 4.55
C LEU A 126 -12.36 -5.81 4.97
N ARG A 127 -13.45 -6.43 4.50
CA ARG A 127 -14.81 -6.09 4.94
C ARG A 127 -14.96 -6.28 6.45
N ARG A 128 -14.51 -7.42 7.00
CA ARG A 128 -14.57 -7.67 8.45
C ARG A 128 -13.74 -6.66 9.22
N TYR A 129 -12.53 -6.35 8.74
CA TYR A 129 -11.63 -5.38 9.36
C TYR A 129 -12.27 -3.99 9.47
N LEU A 130 -12.76 -3.44 8.35
CA LEU A 130 -13.42 -2.13 8.31
C LEU A 130 -14.72 -2.10 9.12
N ALA A 131 -15.53 -3.17 9.05
CA ALA A 131 -16.76 -3.28 9.84
C ALA A 131 -16.51 -3.35 11.35
N SER A 132 -15.31 -3.79 11.76
CA SER A 132 -14.90 -3.88 13.17
C SER A 132 -14.25 -2.58 13.68
N GLY A 133 -14.20 -1.52 12.85
CA GLY A 133 -13.63 -0.22 13.22
C GLY A 133 -12.16 -0.04 12.83
N GLY A 134 -11.58 -0.95 12.05
CA GLY A 134 -10.25 -0.79 11.48
C GLY A 134 -10.16 0.40 10.52
N PHE A 135 -8.99 1.03 10.46
CA PHE A 135 -8.72 2.14 9.55
C PHE A 135 -7.83 1.68 8.40
N LEU A 136 -8.20 2.03 7.17
CA LEU A 136 -7.41 1.79 5.96
C LEU A 136 -7.00 3.15 5.38
N TRP A 137 -5.69 3.38 5.30
CA TRP A 137 -5.10 4.48 4.54
C TRP A 137 -4.61 3.94 3.20
N VAL A 138 -4.99 4.61 2.13
CA VAL A 138 -4.58 4.30 0.76
C VAL A 138 -3.89 5.52 0.14
N ASP A 139 -2.77 5.31 -0.53
CA ASP A 139 -1.97 6.34 -1.19
C ASP A 139 -1.51 5.90 -2.60
N ASP A 140 -1.03 6.88 -3.37
CA ASP A 140 -0.42 6.76 -4.70
C ASP A 140 -1.38 6.27 -5.81
N PHE A 141 -2.23 7.17 -6.28
CA PHE A 141 -3.04 6.93 -7.49
C PHE A 141 -2.47 7.75 -8.65
N TRP A 142 -2.07 7.07 -9.72
CA TRP A 142 -1.63 7.68 -10.98
C TRP A 142 -2.84 7.91 -11.90
N GLY A 143 -3.69 8.85 -11.49
CA GLY A 143 -4.85 9.31 -12.26
C GLY A 143 -6.18 8.60 -11.95
N ASP A 144 -7.23 9.02 -12.67
CA ASP A 144 -8.61 8.60 -12.40
C ASP A 144 -8.86 7.12 -12.68
N ALA A 145 -8.12 6.50 -13.60
CA ALA A 145 -8.29 5.09 -13.94
C ALA A 145 -7.94 4.18 -12.76
N GLU A 146 -6.81 4.43 -12.10
CA GLU A 146 -6.37 3.69 -10.93
C GLU A 146 -7.31 3.92 -9.73
N TRP A 147 -7.77 5.17 -9.55
CA TRP A 147 -8.80 5.46 -8.56
C TRP A 147 -10.09 4.68 -8.82
N GLN A 148 -10.55 4.63 -10.07
CA GLN A 148 -11.78 3.91 -10.45
C GLN A 148 -11.64 2.40 -10.24
N GLN A 149 -10.48 1.82 -10.55
CA GLN A 149 -10.17 0.41 -10.31
C GLN A 149 -10.28 0.09 -8.82
N PHE A 150 -9.59 0.87 -7.97
CA PHE A 150 -9.66 0.72 -6.52
C PHE A 150 -11.09 0.89 -6.00
N ALA A 151 -11.81 1.91 -6.48
CA ALA A 151 -13.19 2.15 -6.10
C ALA A 151 -14.11 0.97 -6.45
N GLU A 152 -13.88 0.29 -7.58
CA GLU A 152 -14.64 -0.91 -7.97
C GLU A 152 -14.34 -2.11 -7.06
N VAL A 153 -13.07 -2.35 -6.72
CA VAL A 153 -12.72 -3.37 -5.72
C VAL A 153 -13.42 -3.06 -4.38
N MET A 154 -13.40 -1.80 -3.95
CA MET A 154 -14.03 -1.37 -2.71
C MET A 154 -15.56 -1.46 -2.73
N ARG A 155 -16.24 -1.39 -3.89
CA ARG A 155 -17.68 -1.69 -4.00
C ARG A 155 -17.99 -3.14 -3.62
N ARG A 156 -17.09 -4.07 -3.93
CA ARG A 156 -17.21 -5.48 -3.48
C ARG A 156 -16.96 -5.58 -1.98
N VAL A 157 -16.00 -4.84 -1.43
CA VAL A 157 -15.67 -4.85 0.01
C VAL A 157 -16.81 -4.25 0.85
N MET A 158 -17.30 -3.06 0.50
CA MET A 158 -18.34 -2.32 1.23
C MET A 158 -19.53 -1.96 0.33
N PRO A 159 -20.39 -2.93 -0.02
CA PRO A 159 -21.53 -2.69 -0.91
C PRO A 159 -22.48 -1.62 -0.36
N GLY A 160 -22.96 -0.74 -1.25
CA GLY A 160 -23.92 0.32 -0.90
C GLY A 160 -23.36 1.50 -0.10
N ARG A 161 -22.03 1.60 0.04
CA ARG A 161 -21.37 2.80 0.59
C ARG A 161 -21.02 3.79 -0.51
N GLU A 162 -21.06 5.07 -0.16
CA GLU A 162 -20.73 6.17 -1.07
C GLU A 162 -19.44 6.86 -0.62
N TRP A 163 -18.59 7.18 -1.59
CA TRP A 163 -17.41 8.01 -1.38
C TRP A 163 -17.82 9.45 -1.07
N ARG A 164 -17.15 10.06 -0.10
CA ARG A 164 -17.36 11.46 0.26
C ARG A 164 -16.02 12.17 0.35
N VAL A 165 -15.93 13.31 -0.33
CA VAL A 165 -14.79 14.21 -0.20
C VAL A 165 -14.87 14.90 1.15
N LEU A 166 -13.79 14.81 1.93
CA LEU A 166 -13.67 15.55 3.19
C LEU A 166 -13.11 16.95 2.91
N THR A 167 -13.67 17.95 3.58
CA THR A 167 -13.24 19.36 3.46
C THR A 167 -12.47 19.81 4.71
N PRO A 168 -11.64 20.88 4.65
CA PRO A 168 -10.78 21.33 5.76
C PRO A 168 -11.42 21.42 7.16
N PRO A 169 -12.73 21.73 7.34
CA PRO A 169 -13.36 21.68 8.65
C PRO A 169 -13.41 20.28 9.31
N HIS A 170 -13.13 19.20 8.58
CA HIS A 170 -13.13 17.84 9.13
C HIS A 170 -11.95 17.65 10.11
N PRO A 171 -12.14 17.03 11.30
CA PRO A 171 -11.10 16.92 12.34
C PRO A 171 -9.79 16.23 11.91
N ILE A 172 -9.83 15.41 10.86
CA ILE A 172 -8.63 14.76 10.31
C ILE A 172 -7.57 15.79 9.85
N PHE A 173 -8.01 16.99 9.44
CA PHE A 173 -7.14 18.07 8.98
C PHE A 173 -6.65 18.99 10.11
N SER A 174 -6.99 18.68 11.36
CA SER A 174 -6.58 19.49 12.53
C SER A 174 -6.14 18.63 13.73
N THR A 175 -5.83 17.34 13.51
CA THR A 175 -5.52 16.40 14.61
C THR A 175 -4.15 16.65 15.23
N VAL A 176 -3.10 16.82 14.42
CA VAL A 176 -1.73 17.12 14.89
C VAL A 176 -1.30 18.52 14.48
N TYR A 177 -1.60 18.89 13.24
CA TYR A 177 -1.33 20.19 12.65
C TYR A 177 -2.61 20.74 12.03
N GLU A 178 -2.77 22.06 12.01
CA GLU A 178 -3.86 22.72 11.30
C GLU A 178 -3.52 22.80 9.81
N MET A 179 -4.29 22.08 8.98
CA MET A 179 -4.18 22.07 7.53
C MET A 179 -5.34 22.86 6.92
N GLN A 180 -5.03 23.99 6.29
CA GLN A 180 -6.03 24.81 5.58
C GLN A 180 -6.27 24.32 4.14
N GLU A 181 -5.28 23.65 3.58
CA GLU A 181 -5.29 23.08 2.24
C GLU A 181 -4.57 21.72 2.25
N MET A 182 -4.83 20.92 1.21
CA MET A 182 -4.16 19.65 0.98
C MET A 182 -3.25 19.82 -0.23
N PRO A 183 -1.97 20.16 -0.03
CA PRO A 183 -1.03 20.27 -1.13
C PRO A 183 -0.82 18.88 -1.72
N GLN A 184 -0.83 18.78 -3.05
CA GLN A 184 -0.49 17.55 -3.74
C GLN A 184 1.02 17.31 -3.64
N ILE A 185 1.43 16.15 -3.10
CA ILE A 185 2.85 15.78 -3.02
C ILE A 185 3.33 15.47 -4.45
N PRO A 186 4.45 16.06 -4.91
CA PRO A 186 4.92 15.86 -6.26
C PRO A 186 5.64 14.52 -6.40
N ALA A 187 5.50 13.87 -7.55
CA ALA A 187 6.38 12.78 -7.91
C ALA A 187 7.84 13.28 -8.05
N GLU A 188 8.83 12.42 -7.79
CA GLU A 188 10.26 12.76 -7.87
C GLU A 188 10.66 13.46 -9.18
N PRO A 189 10.18 13.03 -10.37
CA PRO A 189 10.52 13.69 -11.63
C PRO A 189 10.01 15.13 -11.76
N ILE A 190 9.06 15.52 -10.90
CA ILE A 190 8.43 16.85 -10.87
C ILE A 190 9.04 17.71 -9.74
N ALA A 191 9.63 17.08 -8.73
CA ALA A 191 10.29 17.73 -7.59
C ALA A 191 11.69 18.25 -7.96
N TYR A 192 11.76 19.28 -8.80
CA TYR A 192 13.04 19.94 -9.12
C TYR A 192 13.55 20.80 -7.93
N PRO A 193 14.88 20.91 -7.71
CA PRO A 193 15.47 21.70 -6.61
C PRO A 193 15.10 23.20 -6.60
N GLN A 194 14.55 23.70 -7.71
CA GLN A 194 14.10 25.09 -7.91
C GLN A 194 12.63 25.16 -8.36
N GLY A 195 11.95 24.00 -8.42
CA GLY A 195 10.55 23.86 -8.77
C GLY A 195 9.64 23.90 -7.53
N PRO A 196 8.32 23.96 -7.73
CA PRO A 196 7.38 23.86 -6.63
C PRO A 196 7.51 22.51 -5.93
N THR A 197 7.43 22.50 -4.59
CA THR A 197 7.45 21.28 -3.75
C THR A 197 6.10 20.57 -3.72
N ALA A 198 5.21 20.94 -4.64
CA ALA A 198 3.85 20.43 -4.78
C ALA A 198 3.49 20.46 -6.27
N GLU A 199 2.73 19.47 -6.71
CA GLU A 199 2.17 19.51 -8.06
C GLU A 199 1.04 20.54 -8.16
N PRO A 200 0.93 21.31 -9.27
CA PRO A 200 -0.24 22.15 -9.53
C PRO A 200 -1.54 21.35 -9.41
N ALA A 201 -2.52 21.97 -8.75
CA ALA A 201 -3.82 21.36 -8.50
C ALA A 201 -4.45 20.79 -9.78
N GLY A 202 -4.64 19.47 -9.80
CA GLY A 202 -5.28 18.76 -10.90
C GLY A 202 -4.32 18.13 -11.92
N MET A 203 -3.01 18.06 -11.64
CA MET A 203 -2.06 17.39 -12.54
C MET A 203 -2.40 15.90 -12.79
N HIS A 204 -3.10 15.25 -11.85
CA HIS A 204 -3.64 13.88 -12.01
C HIS A 204 -5.18 13.84 -12.13
N ARG A 205 -5.84 14.98 -12.31
CA ARG A 205 -7.31 15.02 -12.52
C ARG A 205 -7.72 14.51 -13.91
N TYR A 206 -6.77 14.38 -14.82
CA TYR A 206 -6.99 13.92 -16.19
C TYR A 206 -5.74 13.22 -16.73
N LEU A 207 -5.60 11.92 -16.45
CA LEU A 207 -4.79 11.04 -17.27
C LEU A 207 -5.72 9.97 -17.80
N LEU A 208 -5.92 10.02 -19.12
CA LEU A 208 -6.83 9.19 -19.92
C LEU A 208 -6.51 7.71 -19.83
#